data_AF-V4L5C9-F1
#
_entry.id   AF-V4L5C9-F1
#
_cell.length_a   1.000
_cell.length_b   1.000
_cell.length_c   1.000
_cell.angle_alpha   90.00
_cell.angle_beta   90.00
_cell.angle_gamma   90.00
#
_symmetry.space_group_name_H-M   'P 1'
#
loop_
_entity.id
_entity.type
_entity.pdbx_description
1 polymer ?
#
loop_
_entity_poly.entity_id
_entity_poly.type
_entity_poly.pdbx_seq_one_letter_code
_entity_poly.pdbx_strand_id
1 'polypeptide(L)'
;MSLTHRVVRHNKRLRESRYSPYVKGTAFTKMEEKQKEEAVQLGVELSLFVAEAMFLLSDDIRSVSLFCFWILRRAGNGDYRGPAVGRVSRVIQYVFATYIKPKKRVYHDGGKSIQCQLIGTFQKNFIFGMRGLAHIVSILKIGGLVKPSVLEHYNQELKKLEENLRSVRDVSEANGFSRELIEFNILHLWKSLFETTPLKMSPDKTIMIELFG
;
A
#
# COMPACT_ATOMS: atom_id res chain seq x y z
N MET A 1 28.86 -83.89 8.65
CA MET A 1 27.77 -83.26 9.42
C MET A 1 27.56 -81.86 8.88
N SER A 2 26.33 -81.55 8.47
CA SER A 2 25.95 -80.35 7.71
C SER A 2 25.66 -79.17 8.64
N LEU A 3 26.34 -78.04 8.44
CA LEU A 3 26.02 -76.75 9.08
C LEU A 3 25.25 -75.88 8.07
N THR A 4 23.97 -75.67 8.36
CA THR A 4 23.04 -74.84 7.60
C THR A 4 23.35 -73.35 7.77
N HIS A 5 23.74 -72.66 6.69
CA HIS A 5 23.74 -71.20 6.63
C HIS A 5 22.42 -70.72 6.01
N ARG A 6 21.43 -70.36 6.84
CA ARG A 6 20.24 -69.63 6.39
C ARG A 6 20.55 -68.14 6.36
N VAL A 7 20.82 -67.60 5.17
CA VAL A 7 20.89 -66.15 4.94
C VAL A 7 19.45 -65.64 4.75
N VAL A 8 18.91 -64.97 5.76
CA VAL A 8 17.63 -64.26 5.67
C VAL A 8 17.86 -62.95 4.91
N ARG A 9 17.47 -62.89 3.63
CA ARG A 9 17.43 -61.64 2.87
C ARG A 9 16.19 -60.84 3.28
N HIS A 10 16.38 -59.75 4.01
CA HIS A 10 15.33 -58.76 4.25
C HIS A 10 15.05 -57.94 2.99
N ASN A 11 13.99 -58.29 2.26
CA ASN A 11 13.41 -57.45 1.22
C ASN A 11 12.57 -56.33 1.85
N LYS A 12 13.21 -55.25 2.32
CA LYS A 12 12.50 -53.99 2.57
C LYS A 12 12.28 -53.31 1.22
N ARG A 13 11.09 -53.47 0.63
CA ARG A 13 10.61 -52.58 -0.43
C ARG A 13 10.63 -51.15 0.14
N LEU A 14 11.49 -50.30 -0.40
CA LEU A 14 11.44 -48.86 -0.14
C LEU A 14 10.06 -48.37 -0.61
N ARG A 15 9.34 -47.72 0.30
CA ARG A 15 8.06 -47.10 0.02
C ARG A 15 8.33 -45.97 -0.97
N GLU A 16 7.92 -46.14 -2.23
CA GLU A 16 7.97 -45.08 -3.24
C GLU A 16 7.29 -43.84 -2.66
N SER A 17 8.08 -42.79 -2.43
CA SER A 17 7.56 -41.50 -2.01
C SER A 17 6.72 -40.96 -3.16
N ARG A 18 5.41 -40.90 -2.97
CA ARG A 18 4.48 -40.23 -3.89
C ARG A 18 4.65 -38.70 -3.80
N TYR A 19 5.83 -38.19 -4.17
CA TYR A 19 6.02 -36.75 -4.37
C TYR A 19 5.57 -36.41 -5.79
N SER A 20 4.30 -36.05 -5.93
CA SER A 20 3.77 -35.50 -7.18
C SER A 20 4.07 -33.99 -7.22
N PRO A 21 4.93 -33.51 -8.15
CA PRO A 21 5.35 -32.12 -8.19
C PRO A 21 4.27 -31.15 -8.68
N TYR A 22 3.17 -31.65 -9.25
CA TYR A 22 2.18 -30.83 -9.96
C TYR A 22 1.10 -30.20 -9.06
N VAL A 23 0.78 -30.79 -7.91
CA VAL A 23 -0.25 -30.27 -6.99
C VAL A 23 0.23 -29.03 -6.22
N LYS A 24 1.54 -28.94 -5.98
CA LYS A 24 2.14 -27.85 -5.20
C LYS A 24 2.18 -26.52 -5.98
N GLY A 25 2.37 -26.59 -7.30
CA GLY A 25 2.42 -25.41 -8.17
C GLY A 25 1.08 -24.68 -8.27
N THR A 26 -0.04 -25.40 -8.35
CA THR A 26 -1.38 -24.81 -8.45
C THR A 26 -1.86 -24.17 -7.15
N ALA A 27 -1.46 -24.70 -5.99
CA ALA A 27 -1.83 -24.11 -4.70
C ALA A 27 -1.00 -22.86 -4.39
N PHE A 28 0.29 -22.88 -4.74
CA PHE A 28 1.18 -21.73 -4.57
C PHE A 28 0.75 -20.52 -5.41
N THR A 29 0.49 -20.74 -6.70
CA THR A 29 0.03 -19.69 -7.63
C THR A 29 -1.27 -19.03 -7.17
N LYS A 30 -2.27 -19.82 -6.77
CA LYS A 30 -3.53 -19.31 -6.20
C LYS A 30 -3.31 -18.47 -4.94
N MET A 31 -2.40 -18.88 -4.07
CA MET A 31 -2.09 -18.14 -2.85
C MET A 31 -1.37 -16.82 -3.15
N GLU A 32 -0.45 -16.84 -4.11
CA GLU A 32 0.26 -15.65 -4.57
C GLU A 32 -0.69 -14.63 -5.20
N GLU A 33 -1.58 -15.07 -6.09
CA GLU A 33 -2.62 -14.24 -6.71
C GLU A 33 -3.53 -13.59 -5.66
N LYS A 34 -3.99 -14.37 -4.68
CA LYS A 34 -4.79 -13.85 -3.57
C LYS A 34 -4.05 -12.78 -2.77
N GLN A 35 -2.75 -12.97 -2.49
CA GLN A 35 -1.96 -11.96 -1.78
C GLN A 35 -1.70 -10.72 -2.62
N LYS A 36 -1.60 -10.85 -3.95
CA LYS A 36 -1.51 -9.70 -4.87
C LYS A 36 -2.80 -8.89 -4.87
N GLU A 37 -3.96 -9.54 -4.91
CA GLU A 37 -5.26 -8.87 -4.79
C GLU A 37 -5.41 -8.16 -3.44
N GLU A 38 -5.03 -8.82 -2.34
CA GLU A 38 -5.03 -8.21 -1.00
C GLU A 38 -4.10 -7.00 -0.94
N ALA A 39 -2.88 -7.08 -1.49
CA ALA A 39 -1.95 -5.96 -1.55
C ALA A 39 -2.47 -4.78 -2.39
N VAL A 40 -3.23 -5.05 -3.46
CA VAL A 40 -3.93 -4.02 -4.22
C VAL A 40 -4.97 -3.32 -3.35
N GLN A 41 -5.79 -4.08 -2.62
CA GLN A 41 -6.83 -3.53 -1.76
C GLN A 41 -6.24 -2.69 -0.61
N LEU A 42 -5.19 -3.19 0.03
CA LEU A 42 -4.42 -2.46 1.05
C LEU A 42 -3.81 -1.17 0.51
N GLY A 43 -3.34 -1.18 -0.74
CA GLY A 43 -2.84 0.01 -1.41
C GLY A 43 -3.92 1.04 -1.68
N VAL A 44 -5.11 0.62 -2.10
CA VAL A 44 -6.29 1.49 -2.27
C VAL A 44 -6.67 2.12 -0.94
N GLU A 45 -6.75 1.33 0.12
CA GLU A 45 -7.14 1.78 1.45
C GLU A 45 -6.16 2.80 2.04
N LEU A 46 -4.85 2.51 2.00
CA LEU A 46 -3.83 3.48 2.41
C LEU A 46 -3.91 4.77 1.58
N SER A 47 -4.18 4.66 0.28
CA SER A 47 -4.31 5.81 -0.60
C SER A 47 -5.53 6.67 -0.26
N LEU A 48 -6.64 6.07 0.16
CA LEU A 48 -7.81 6.78 0.66
C LEU A 48 -7.50 7.53 1.95
N PHE A 49 -6.75 6.93 2.88
CA PHE A 49 -6.31 7.60 4.11
C PHE A 49 -5.39 8.79 3.81
N VAL A 50 -4.49 8.66 2.84
CA VAL A 50 -3.68 9.78 2.37
C VAL A 50 -4.55 10.87 1.76
N ALA A 51 -5.54 10.52 0.93
CA ALA A 51 -6.48 11.48 0.36
C ALA A 51 -7.27 12.21 1.47
N GLU A 52 -7.86 11.47 2.41
CA GLU A 52 -8.62 12.02 3.56
C GLU A 52 -7.78 13.04 4.35
N ALA A 53 -6.51 12.71 4.63
CA ALA A 53 -5.57 13.64 5.26
C ALA A 53 -5.26 14.88 4.42
N MET A 54 -5.18 14.76 3.08
CA MET A 54 -5.03 15.93 2.21
C MET A 54 -6.26 16.85 2.26
N PHE A 55 -7.47 16.31 2.37
CA PHE A 55 -8.68 17.12 2.58
C PHE A 55 -8.73 17.74 3.98
N LEU A 56 -8.30 17.01 5.00
CA LEU A 56 -8.21 17.52 6.37
C LEU A 56 -7.30 18.75 6.47
N LEU A 57 -6.20 18.77 5.71
CA LEU A 57 -5.23 19.87 5.66
C LEU A 57 -5.53 20.93 4.58
N SER A 58 -6.62 20.77 3.81
CA SER A 58 -6.87 21.59 2.61
C SER A 58 -7.23 23.05 2.90
N ASP A 59 -7.37 23.42 4.17
CA ASP A 59 -7.45 24.81 4.63
C ASP A 59 -6.14 25.58 4.39
N ASP A 60 -5.00 24.90 4.35
CA ASP A 60 -3.70 25.47 4.00
C ASP A 60 -2.96 24.60 2.97
N ILE A 61 -2.74 25.14 1.78
CA ILE A 61 -2.08 24.43 0.68
C ILE A 61 -0.65 24.01 1.06
N ARG A 62 0.05 24.82 1.86
CA ARG A 62 1.42 24.53 2.29
C ARG A 62 1.43 23.30 3.20
N SER A 63 0.43 23.15 4.05
CA SER A 63 0.24 21.99 4.93
C SER A 63 -0.02 20.71 4.12
N VAL A 64 -0.85 20.77 3.08
CA VAL A 64 -1.07 19.64 2.14
C VAL A 64 0.27 19.26 1.48
N SER A 65 0.99 20.24 0.95
CA SER A 65 2.29 20.06 0.30
C SER A 65 3.33 19.42 1.22
N LEU A 66 3.47 19.94 2.45
CA LEU A 66 4.39 19.42 3.46
C LEU A 66 4.05 17.99 3.85
N PHE A 67 2.77 17.69 4.05
CA PHE A 67 2.31 16.33 4.35
C PHE A 67 2.65 15.36 3.20
N CYS A 68 2.32 15.74 1.95
CA CYS A 68 2.60 14.91 0.78
C CYS A 68 4.11 14.69 0.58
N PHE A 69 4.92 15.74 0.77
CA PHE A 69 6.38 15.66 0.66
C PHE A 69 6.92 14.69 1.71
N TRP A 70 6.40 14.80 2.92
CA TRP A 70 6.78 13.97 4.04
C TRP A 70 6.43 12.48 3.80
N ILE A 71 5.22 12.18 3.34
CA ILE A 71 4.79 10.82 2.94
C ILE A 71 5.74 10.26 1.87
N LEU A 72 5.96 11.00 0.78
CA LEU A 72 6.74 10.48 -0.35
C LEU A 72 8.23 10.35 -0.05
N ARG A 73 8.82 11.31 0.67
CA ARG A 73 10.28 11.37 0.88
C ARG A 73 10.75 10.66 2.14
N ARG A 74 10.03 10.78 3.26
CA ARG A 74 10.44 10.16 4.54
C ARG A 74 9.86 8.77 4.75
N ALA A 75 8.61 8.55 4.35
CA ALA A 75 8.00 7.23 4.51
C ALA A 75 8.44 6.24 3.42
N GLY A 76 8.67 6.70 2.18
CA GLY A 76 9.17 5.90 1.07
C GLY A 76 10.66 5.51 1.10
N ASN A 77 11.38 5.81 2.18
CA ASN A 77 12.82 5.53 2.35
C ASN A 77 13.72 6.06 1.21
N GLY A 78 13.28 7.11 0.49
CA GLY A 78 14.01 7.72 -0.62
C GLY A 78 13.75 7.11 -2.01
N ASP A 79 13.11 5.94 -2.12
CA ASP A 79 12.75 5.34 -3.42
C ASP A 79 11.33 5.75 -3.87
N TYR A 80 11.23 6.95 -4.43
CA TYR A 80 10.00 7.49 -5.01
C TYR A 80 9.54 6.74 -6.27
N ARG A 81 10.39 5.86 -6.84
CA ARG A 81 10.05 5.00 -7.99
C ARG A 81 9.60 3.60 -7.57
N GLY A 82 9.64 3.31 -6.27
CA GLY A 82 9.14 2.07 -5.70
C GLY A 82 7.69 1.81 -6.13
N PRO A 83 7.31 0.57 -6.45
CA PRO A 83 5.99 0.27 -7.01
C PRO A 83 4.81 0.78 -6.17
N ALA A 84 4.90 0.71 -4.83
CA ALA A 84 3.85 1.20 -3.94
C ALA A 84 3.88 2.74 -3.81
N VAL A 85 5.05 3.32 -3.56
CA VAL A 85 5.23 4.79 -3.38
C VAL A 85 4.84 5.55 -4.65
N GLY A 86 5.19 5.02 -5.83
CA GLY A 86 4.83 5.61 -7.10
C GLY A 86 3.31 5.64 -7.34
N ARG A 87 2.57 4.63 -6.87
CA ARG A 87 1.09 4.61 -6.97
C ARG A 87 0.46 5.63 -6.03
N VAL A 88 0.92 5.70 -4.78
CA VAL A 88 0.47 6.72 -3.81
C VAL A 88 0.79 8.14 -4.32
N SER A 89 1.96 8.35 -4.93
CA SER A 89 2.32 9.63 -5.54
C SER A 89 1.35 10.05 -6.65
N ARG A 90 0.89 9.12 -7.49
CA ARG A 90 -0.12 9.40 -8.52
C ARG A 90 -1.48 9.73 -7.92
N VAL A 91 -1.88 9.04 -6.85
CA VAL A 91 -3.10 9.38 -6.11
C VAL A 91 -3.01 10.80 -5.56
N ILE A 92 -1.89 11.17 -4.93
CA ILE A 92 -1.66 12.53 -4.42
C ILE A 92 -1.81 13.56 -5.55
N GLN A 93 -1.16 13.34 -6.70
CA GLN A 93 -1.28 14.25 -7.85
C GLN A 93 -2.73 14.37 -8.33
N TYR A 94 -3.42 13.23 -8.47
CA TYR A 94 -4.82 13.19 -8.88
C TYR A 94 -5.73 13.95 -7.92
N VAL A 95 -5.63 13.67 -6.62
CA VAL A 95 -6.46 14.28 -5.58
C VAL A 95 -6.22 15.79 -5.53
N PHE A 96 -4.95 16.20 -5.58
CA PHE A 96 -4.59 17.60 -5.56
C PHE A 96 -5.16 18.36 -6.77
N ALA A 97 -4.90 17.88 -7.98
CA ALA A 97 -5.31 18.57 -9.20
C ALA A 97 -6.84 18.60 -9.38
N THR A 98 -7.51 17.53 -8.98
CA THR A 98 -8.97 17.37 -9.19
C THR A 98 -9.80 18.05 -8.11
N TYR A 99 -9.40 17.95 -6.84
CA TYR A 99 -10.26 18.35 -5.72
C TYR A 99 -9.72 19.50 -4.87
N ILE A 100 -8.40 19.67 -4.76
CA ILE A 100 -7.81 20.67 -3.86
C ILE A 100 -7.51 21.97 -4.60
N LYS A 101 -6.73 21.90 -5.68
CA LYS A 101 -6.33 23.05 -6.49
C LYS A 101 -7.52 23.89 -6.99
N PRO A 102 -8.62 23.31 -7.50
CA PRO A 102 -9.72 24.11 -8.05
C PRO A 102 -10.49 24.93 -7.01
N LYS A 103 -10.35 24.62 -5.71
CA LYS A 103 -11.15 25.27 -4.65
C LYS A 103 -10.79 26.73 -4.38
N LYS A 104 -9.71 27.28 -4.98
CA LYS A 104 -9.29 28.70 -4.95
C LYS A 104 -9.61 29.41 -3.62
N ARG A 105 -9.39 28.73 -2.49
CA ARG A 105 -9.66 29.33 -1.18
C ARG A 105 -8.60 30.38 -0.92
N VAL A 106 -8.98 31.47 -0.25
CA VAL A 106 -8.00 32.43 0.28
C VAL A 106 -7.24 31.69 1.37
N TYR A 107 -6.15 31.04 1.00
CA TYR A 107 -5.24 30.41 1.94
C TYR A 107 -4.71 31.51 2.85
N HIS A 108 -4.80 31.32 4.17
CA HIS A 108 -4.23 32.28 5.10
C HIS A 108 -2.71 32.30 4.91
N ASP A 109 -2.19 33.37 4.32
CA ASP A 109 -0.77 33.49 4.06
C ASP A 109 -0.01 33.51 5.40
N GLY A 110 0.81 32.47 5.62
CA GLY A 110 1.57 32.26 6.87
C GLY A 110 0.89 31.37 7.92
N GLY A 111 -0.33 30.87 7.66
CA GLY A 111 -1.06 30.01 8.61
C GLY A 111 -0.78 28.52 8.41
N LYS A 112 -0.25 27.86 9.44
CA LYS A 112 -0.25 26.38 9.55
C LYS A 112 -1.71 25.91 9.64
N SER A 113 -2.09 24.84 8.92
CA SER A 113 -3.45 24.27 9.03
C SER A 113 -3.81 24.05 10.50
N ILE A 114 -5.04 24.35 10.88
CA ILE A 114 -5.55 24.12 12.24
C ILE A 114 -5.38 22.64 12.62
N GLN A 115 -5.46 21.75 11.63
CA GLN A 115 -5.36 20.31 11.78
C GLN A 115 -3.93 19.75 11.63
N CYS A 116 -2.92 20.59 11.37
CA CYS A 116 -1.54 20.12 11.24
C CYS A 116 -1.00 19.46 12.52
N GLN A 117 -1.38 19.95 13.69
CA GLN A 117 -0.93 19.34 14.96
C GLN A 117 -1.50 17.92 15.10
N LEU A 118 -2.75 17.74 14.71
CA LEU A 118 -3.42 16.46 14.71
C LEU A 118 -2.82 15.48 13.71
N ILE A 119 -2.54 15.89 12.47
CA ILE A 119 -1.82 15.03 11.51
C ILE A 119 -0.43 14.61 12.04
N GLY A 120 0.21 15.47 12.85
CA GLY A 120 1.44 15.14 13.55
C GLY A 120 1.31 13.92 14.48
N THR A 121 0.14 13.65 15.06
CA THR A 121 -0.09 12.47 15.92
C THR A 121 -0.23 11.18 15.10
N PHE A 122 -0.80 11.26 13.90
CA PHE A 122 -0.99 10.12 12.98
C PHE A 122 0.26 9.81 12.16
N GLN A 123 1.30 10.64 12.28
CA GLN A 123 2.54 10.57 11.53
C GLN A 123 3.18 9.17 11.57
N LYS A 124 3.24 8.52 12.74
CA LYS A 124 3.85 7.18 12.85
C LYS A 124 3.05 6.12 12.10
N ASN A 125 1.72 6.20 12.13
CA ASN A 125 0.83 5.27 11.43
C ASN A 125 1.00 5.38 9.92
N PHE A 126 1.10 6.59 9.38
CA PHE A 126 1.36 6.81 7.95
C PHE A 126 2.73 6.30 7.51
N ILE A 127 3.79 6.50 8.31
CA ILE A 127 5.12 5.92 8.01
C ILE A 127 5.03 4.40 7.92
N PHE A 128 4.38 3.80 8.92
CA PHE A 128 4.22 2.36 8.98
C PHE A 128 3.42 1.85 7.79
N GLY A 129 2.29 2.48 7.48
CA GLY A 129 1.42 2.15 6.34
C GLY A 129 2.21 2.13 5.02
N MET A 130 3.01 3.16 4.76
CA MET A 130 3.82 3.24 3.53
C MET A 130 4.95 2.21 3.48
N ARG A 131 5.71 2.05 4.58
CA ARG A 131 6.85 1.11 4.62
C ARG A 131 6.39 -0.34 4.58
N GLY A 132 5.34 -0.66 5.34
CA GLY A 132 4.73 -1.98 5.36
C GLY A 132 4.20 -2.37 3.98
N LEU A 133 3.49 -1.46 3.31
CA LEU A 133 3.01 -1.71 1.95
C LEU A 133 4.15 -1.90 0.96
N ALA A 134 5.16 -1.03 0.99
CA ALA A 134 6.33 -1.15 0.11
C ALA A 134 7.04 -2.50 0.28
N HIS A 135 7.17 -2.97 1.52
CA HIS A 135 7.76 -4.27 1.84
C HIS A 135 6.90 -5.44 1.31
N ILE A 136 5.59 -5.43 1.56
CA ILE A 136 4.62 -6.43 1.04
C ILE A 136 4.71 -6.50 -0.49
N VAL A 137 4.61 -5.35 -1.16
CA VAL A 137 4.64 -5.27 -2.62
C VAL A 137 5.97 -5.75 -3.19
N SER A 138 7.09 -5.44 -2.53
CA SER A 138 8.42 -5.90 -2.96
C SER A 138 8.52 -7.43 -2.96
N ILE A 139 8.07 -8.09 -1.89
CA ILE A 139 8.05 -9.55 -1.79
C ILE A 139 7.18 -10.18 -2.89
N LEU A 140 5.99 -9.64 -3.11
CA LEU A 140 5.05 -10.16 -4.10
C LEU A 140 5.53 -9.94 -5.54
N LYS A 141 6.28 -8.87 -5.82
CA LYS A 141 6.83 -8.60 -7.15
C LYS A 141 7.93 -9.58 -7.57
N ILE A 142 8.68 -10.12 -6.62
CA ILE A 142 9.70 -11.15 -6.89
C ILE A 142 9.12 -12.57 -6.91
N GLY A 143 7.79 -12.72 -6.83
CA GLY A 143 7.11 -14.03 -6.79
C GLY A 143 7.17 -14.72 -5.43
N GLY A 144 7.48 -13.98 -4.36
CA GLY A 144 7.48 -14.49 -2.99
C GLY A 144 6.08 -14.48 -2.37
N LEU A 145 5.94 -15.20 -1.25
CA LEU A 145 4.74 -15.13 -0.40
C LEU A 145 5.05 -14.35 0.88
N VAL A 146 4.11 -13.48 1.25
CA VAL A 146 4.17 -12.74 2.51
C VAL A 146 3.66 -13.66 3.63
N LYS A 147 4.36 -13.69 4.77
CA LYS A 147 3.92 -14.47 5.93
C LYS A 147 2.56 -13.93 6.43
N PRO A 148 1.58 -14.79 6.77
CA PRO A 148 0.28 -14.35 7.27
C PRO A 148 0.37 -13.37 8.45
N SER A 149 1.27 -13.62 9.40
CA SER A 149 1.49 -12.73 10.54
C SER A 149 1.94 -11.31 10.17
N VAL A 150 2.63 -11.14 9.04
CA VAL A 150 3.04 -9.82 8.54
C VAL A 150 1.84 -9.08 7.95
N LEU A 151 0.97 -9.78 7.21
CA LEU A 151 -0.26 -9.21 6.67
C LEU A 151 -1.25 -8.86 7.80
N GLU A 152 -1.43 -9.75 8.77
CA GLU A 152 -2.27 -9.50 9.95
C GLU A 152 -1.80 -8.27 10.74
N HIS A 153 -0.49 -8.18 11.02
CA HIS A 153 0.07 -7.03 11.70
C HIS A 153 -0.13 -5.73 10.88
N TYR A 154 0.07 -5.79 9.58
CA TYR A 154 -0.13 -4.65 8.69
C TYR A 154 -1.59 -4.17 8.68
N ASN A 155 -2.55 -5.09 8.58
CA ASN A 155 -3.98 -4.80 8.66
C ASN A 155 -4.35 -4.12 10.00
N GLN A 156 -3.80 -4.61 11.12
CA GLN A 156 -4.04 -3.99 12.44
C GLN A 156 -3.54 -2.55 12.50
N GLU A 157 -2.37 -2.25 11.93
CA GLU A 157 -1.82 -0.89 11.91
C GLU A 157 -2.61 0.04 10.97
N LEU A 158 -3.10 -0.48 9.83
CA LEU A 158 -4.03 0.28 8.99
C LEU A 158 -5.35 0.57 9.69
N LYS A 159 -5.88 -0.40 10.44
CA LYS A 159 -7.11 -0.18 11.22
C LYS A 159 -6.95 0.92 12.28
N LYS A 160 -5.80 0.97 12.96
CA LYS A 160 -5.51 2.09 13.89
C LYS A 160 -5.49 3.44 13.17
N LEU A 161 -4.92 3.49 11.96
CA LEU A 161 -4.93 4.69 11.14
C LEU A 161 -6.36 5.07 10.73
N GLU A 162 -7.19 4.09 10.36
CA GLU A 162 -8.60 4.29 10.05
C GLU A 162 -9.38 4.88 11.24
N GLU A 163 -9.21 4.31 12.44
CA GLU A 163 -9.86 4.77 13.67
C GLU A 163 -9.45 6.20 14.02
N ASN A 164 -8.17 6.52 13.86
CA ASN A 164 -7.63 7.87 14.03
C ASN A 164 -8.28 8.86 13.05
N LEU A 165 -8.35 8.54 11.77
CA LEU A 165 -8.97 9.41 10.76
C LEU A 165 -10.49 9.52 10.95
N ARG A 166 -11.15 8.45 11.37
CA ARG A 166 -12.59 8.43 11.67
C ARG A 166 -12.95 9.48 12.73
N SER A 167 -12.07 9.74 13.70
CA SER A 167 -12.30 10.75 14.74
C SER A 167 -12.41 12.19 14.23
N VAL A 168 -11.94 12.45 13.00
CA VAL A 168 -11.87 13.78 12.36
C VAL A 168 -12.44 13.81 10.96
N ARG A 169 -13.27 12.81 10.64
CA ARG A 169 -13.87 12.64 9.32
C ARG A 169 -14.89 13.73 9.01
N ASP A 170 -15.59 14.25 10.01
CA ASP A 170 -16.49 15.39 9.88
C ASP A 170 -15.78 16.62 9.27
N VAL A 171 -14.54 16.86 9.67
CA VAL A 171 -13.72 17.96 9.13
C VAL A 171 -13.30 17.70 7.68
N SER A 172 -12.86 16.47 7.36
CA SER A 172 -12.45 16.13 5.99
C SER A 172 -13.64 16.14 5.03
N GLU A 173 -14.80 15.66 5.45
CA GLU A 173 -16.07 15.69 4.71
C GLU A 173 -16.58 17.13 4.50
N ALA A 174 -16.51 17.99 5.52
CA ALA A 174 -16.81 19.42 5.38
C ALA A 174 -15.87 20.12 4.38
N ASN A 175 -14.63 19.62 4.26
CA ASN A 175 -13.69 20.04 3.24
C ASN A 175 -13.93 19.37 1.88
N GLY A 176 -14.96 18.56 1.72
CA GLY A 176 -15.41 17.95 0.48
C GLY A 176 -14.77 16.60 0.15
N PHE A 177 -14.26 15.88 1.15
CA PHE A 177 -13.86 14.48 1.00
C PHE A 177 -15.10 13.60 0.76
N SER A 178 -15.03 12.72 -0.24
CA SER A 178 -16.02 11.65 -0.46
C SER A 178 -15.25 10.37 -0.76
N ARG A 179 -15.37 9.40 0.15
CA ARG A 179 -14.60 8.15 0.08
C ARG A 179 -14.96 7.37 -1.17
N GLU A 180 -16.24 7.22 -1.47
CA GLU A 180 -16.76 6.40 -2.57
C GLU A 180 -16.31 6.95 -3.94
N LEU A 181 -16.42 8.27 -4.11
CA LEU A 181 -16.08 8.93 -5.37
C LEU A 181 -14.58 8.88 -5.65
N ILE A 182 -13.76 9.02 -4.60
CA ILE A 182 -12.31 8.92 -4.71
C ILE A 182 -11.87 7.46 -4.90
N GLU A 183 -12.48 6.51 -4.17
CA GLU A 183 -12.13 5.08 -4.23
C GLU A 183 -12.26 4.51 -5.64
N PHE A 184 -13.35 4.81 -6.33
CA PHE A 184 -13.55 4.40 -7.73
C PHE A 184 -12.38 4.82 -8.63
N ASN A 185 -11.87 6.04 -8.43
CA ASN A 185 -10.76 6.60 -9.18
C ASN A 185 -9.39 6.14 -8.65
N ILE A 186 -9.26 5.67 -7.41
CA ILE A 186 -7.99 5.14 -6.92
C ILE A 186 -7.82 3.67 -7.33
N LEU A 187 -8.89 2.89 -7.35
CA LEU A 187 -8.85 1.46 -7.64
C LEU A 187 -8.18 1.16 -8.98
N HIS A 188 -8.48 1.94 -10.03
CA HIS A 188 -7.86 1.73 -11.35
C HIS A 188 -6.34 1.97 -11.34
N LEU A 189 -5.85 2.88 -10.48
CA LEU A 189 -4.42 3.14 -10.34
C LEU A 189 -3.71 1.94 -9.72
N TRP A 190 -4.36 1.19 -8.82
CA TRP A 190 -3.75 0.06 -8.14
C TRP A 190 -3.88 -1.27 -8.89
N LYS A 191 -4.93 -1.48 -9.69
CA LYS A 191 -5.15 -2.73 -10.45
C LYS A 191 -3.92 -3.18 -11.27
N SER A 192 -3.22 -2.25 -11.89
CA SER A 192 -2.02 -2.53 -12.70
C SER A 192 -0.72 -2.71 -11.91
N LEU A 193 -0.77 -2.89 -10.58
CA LEU A 193 0.42 -2.97 -9.72
C LEU A 193 1.36 -4.14 -10.09
N PHE A 194 0.78 -5.30 -10.39
CA PHE A 194 1.49 -6.55 -10.69
C PHE A 194 1.45 -6.95 -12.17
N GLU A 195 0.86 -6.12 -13.03
CA GLU A 195 0.85 -6.34 -14.47
C GLU A 195 2.25 -6.15 -15.07
N THR A 196 2.63 -7.02 -15.99
CA THR A 196 3.93 -7.01 -16.70
C THR A 196 4.11 -5.79 -17.59
N THR A 197 3.00 -5.20 -18.06
CA THR A 197 3.02 -3.89 -18.69
C THR A 197 2.60 -2.85 -17.65
N PRO A 198 3.54 -2.25 -16.91
CA PRO A 198 3.19 -1.18 -16.01
C PRO A 198 2.56 -0.08 -16.86
N LEU A 199 1.35 0.37 -16.50
CA LEU A 199 0.74 1.48 -17.18
C LEU A 199 1.75 2.64 -17.13
N LYS A 200 2.26 3.01 -18.31
CA LYS A 200 3.32 4.00 -18.51
C LYS A 200 2.74 5.39 -18.25
N MET A 201 2.23 5.62 -17.04
CA MET A 201 1.76 6.93 -16.63
C MET A 201 3.01 7.68 -16.13
N SER A 202 3.53 8.56 -16.96
CA SER A 202 4.54 9.51 -16.53
C SER A 202 3.95 10.35 -15.40
N PRO A 203 4.66 10.56 -14.27
CA PRO A 203 4.24 11.55 -13.29
C PRO A 203 4.14 12.90 -13.99
N ASP A 204 3.05 13.63 -13.75
CA ASP A 204 2.89 14.97 -14.32
C ASP A 204 3.85 15.90 -13.57
N LYS A 205 4.95 16.25 -14.24
CA LYS A 205 6.00 17.10 -13.67
C LYS A 205 5.44 18.47 -13.30
N THR A 206 4.42 18.96 -14.00
CA THR A 206 3.79 20.25 -13.75
C THR A 206 3.07 20.23 -12.40
N ILE A 207 2.27 19.19 -12.13
CA ILE A 207 1.56 19.03 -10.85
C ILE A 207 2.55 18.88 -9.69
N MET A 208 3.65 18.16 -9.90
CA MET A 208 4.69 18.02 -8.87
C MET A 208 5.39 19.33 -8.54
N ILE A 209 5.64 20.19 -9.53
CA ILE A 209 6.20 21.53 -9.31
C ILE A 209 5.20 22.41 -8.56
N GLU A 210 3.91 22.34 -8.87
CA GLU A 210 2.90 23.12 -8.14
C GLU A 210 2.67 22.61 -6.71
N LEU A 211 2.81 21.31 -6.47
CA LEU A 211 2.66 20.72 -5.14
C LEU A 211 3.88 21.00 -4.24
N PHE A 212 5.08 21.14 -4.81
CA PHE A 212 6.34 21.19 -4.04
C PHE A 212 7.21 22.42 -4.29
N GLY A 213 6.86 23.27 -5.25
CA GLY A 213 7.60 24.47 -5.64
C GLY A 213 7.20 25.71 -4.87
#